data_AF-A0A2P8Q1V0-F1
#
_entry.id   AF-A0A2P8Q1V0-F1
#
_cell.length_a   1.000
_cell.length_b   1.000
_cell.length_c   1.000
_cell.angle_alpha   90.00
_cell.angle_beta   90.00
_cell.angle_gamma   90.00
#
_symmetry.space_group_name_H-M   'P 1'
#
loop_
_entity.id
_entity.type
_entity.pdbx_description
1 polymer ?
#
loop_
_entity_poly.entity_id
_entity_poly.type
_entity_poly.pdbx_seq_one_letter_code
_entity_poly.pdbx_strand_id
1 'polypeptide(L)' 'MGPEGACFSAEFKQFLLPYEVVRAAPAPDRAVNEFLHTTYEAAAVRGQWDRSALEDDPFRWDAHSSPRRASK' A
#
# COMPACT_ATOMS: atom_id res chain seq x y z
N MET A 1 5.64 -2.93 12.80
CA MET A 1 4.43 -3.72 13.19
C MET A 1 3.28 -3.00 12.53
N GLY A 2 2.52 -3.68 11.67
CA GLY A 2 1.41 -3.06 10.90
C GLY A 2 0.22 -2.65 11.78
N PRO A 3 -0.90 -2.24 11.17
CA PRO A 3 -2.00 -1.66 11.93
C PRO A 3 -2.54 -2.64 12.98
N GLU A 4 -2.88 -2.09 14.13
CA GLU A 4 -3.37 -2.83 15.28
C GLU A 4 -4.60 -3.66 14.88
N GLY A 5 -4.56 -4.99 15.10
CA GLY A 5 -5.62 -5.92 14.74
C GLY A 5 -5.47 -6.66 13.41
N ALA A 6 -4.44 -6.37 12.60
CA ALA A 6 -4.11 -7.19 11.42
C ALA A 6 -3.51 -8.55 11.82
N CYS A 7 -3.88 -9.63 11.12
CA CYS A 7 -3.34 -10.96 11.37
C CYS A 7 -3.09 -11.76 10.08
N PHE A 8 -2.25 -12.79 10.15
CA PHE A 8 -2.08 -13.75 9.05
C PHE A 8 -2.97 -14.97 9.28
N SER A 9 -3.89 -15.25 8.35
CA SER A 9 -4.67 -16.48 8.36
C SER A 9 -3.89 -17.59 7.66
N ALA A 10 -3.50 -18.61 8.44
CA ALA A 10 -2.81 -19.79 7.91
C ALA A 10 -3.71 -20.66 7.03
N GLU A 11 -5.03 -20.57 7.21
CA GLU A 11 -6.05 -21.27 6.43
C GLU A 11 -6.17 -20.68 5.02
N PHE A 12 -6.38 -19.36 4.93
CA PHE A 12 -6.51 -18.67 3.64
C PHE A 12 -5.17 -18.30 3.02
N LYS A 13 -4.06 -18.46 3.75
CA LYS A 13 -2.71 -18.00 3.36
C LYS A 13 -2.68 -16.51 3.02
N GLN A 14 -3.46 -15.71 3.75
CA GLN A 14 -3.66 -14.29 3.49
C GLN A 14 -3.46 -13.48 4.76
N PHE A 15 -3.03 -12.23 4.58
CA PHE A 15 -3.14 -11.22 5.63
C PHE A 15 -4.57 -10.69 5.65
N LEU A 16 -5.16 -10.61 6.84
CA LEU A 16 -6.52 -10.15 7.06
C LEU A 16 -6.49 -8.92 7.96
N LEU A 17 -7.33 -7.94 7.60
CA LEU A 17 -7.62 -6.77 8.40
C LEU A 17 -9.14 -6.68 8.55
N PRO A 18 -9.70 -6.92 9.75
CA PRO A 18 -11.14 -6.89 9.94
C PRO A 18 -11.71 -5.50 9.70
N TYR A 19 -12.87 -5.43 9.05
CA TYR A 19 -13.49 -4.15 8.67
C TYR A 19 -13.86 -3.31 9.89
N GLU A 20 -14.36 -3.94 10.95
CA GLU A 20 -14.74 -3.31 12.20
C GLU A 20 -13.56 -2.59 12.88
N VAL A 21 -12.35 -3.13 12.75
CA VAL A 21 -11.12 -2.51 13.26
C VAL A 21 -10.82 -1.23 12.48
N VAL A 22 -10.89 -1.28 11.15
CA VAL A 22 -10.67 -0.10 10.28
C VAL A 22 -11.73 0.97 10.53
N ARG A 23 -12.99 0.55 10.63
CA ARG A 23 -14.14 1.43 10.87
C ARG A 23 -14.04 2.20 12.18
N ALA A 24 -13.52 1.55 13.23
CA ALA A 24 -13.38 2.15 14.54
C ALA A 24 -12.08 2.97 14.69
N ALA A 25 -11.16 2.88 13.72
CA ALA A 25 -9.88 3.56 13.79
C ALA A 25 -10.05 5.10 13.72
N PRO A 26 -9.21 5.87 14.44
CA PRO A 26 -9.23 7.34 14.37
C PRO A 26 -8.94 7.90 12.97
N ALA A 27 -8.21 7.15 12.14
CA ALA A 27 -7.87 7.50 10.76
C ALA A 27 -7.99 6.24 9.87
N PRO A 28 -9.20 5.90 9.39
CA PRO A 28 -9.46 4.68 8.63
C PRO A 28 -8.59 4.55 7.37
N ASP A 29 -8.45 5.64 6.61
CA ASP A 29 -7.65 5.64 5.37
C ASP A 29 -6.17 5.33 5.66
N ARG A 30 -5.64 5.88 6.76
CA ARG A 30 -4.27 5.61 7.20
C ARG A 30 -4.10 4.15 7.62
N ALA A 31 -5.05 3.59 8.35
CA ALA A 31 -5.01 2.20 8.79
C ALA A 31 -5.00 1.22 7.60
N VAL A 32 -5.84 1.48 6.58
CA VAL A 32 -5.84 0.68 5.35
C VAL A 32 -4.51 0.83 4.60
N ASN A 33 -4.00 2.06 4.45
CA ASN A 33 -2.74 2.29 3.74
C ASN A 33 -1.56 1.59 4.42
N GLU A 34 -1.47 1.67 5.75
CA GLU A 34 -0.44 0.99 6.53
C GLU A 34 -0.50 -0.53 6.40
N PHE A 35 -1.71 -1.11 6.39
CA PHE A 35 -1.88 -2.54 6.15
C PHE A 35 -1.36 -2.95 4.77
N LEU A 36 -1.78 -2.24 3.72
CA LEU A 36 -1.37 -2.55 2.35
C LEU A 36 0.14 -2.44 2.19
N HIS A 37 0.74 -1.38 2.74
CA HIS A 37 2.19 -1.16 2.64
C HIS A 37 2.98 -2.26 3.38
N THR A 38 2.63 -2.52 4.65
CA THR A 38 3.38 -3.47 5.47
C THR A 38 3.21 -4.93 5.03
N THR A 39 2.04 -5.29 4.51
CA THR A 39 1.81 -6.65 3.97
C THR A 39 2.51 -6.86 2.63
N TYR A 40 2.52 -5.85 1.76
CA TYR A 40 3.32 -5.86 0.53
C TYR A 40 4.81 -6.00 0.84
N GLU A 41 5.35 -5.17 1.74
CA GLU A 41 6.77 -5.22 2.11
C GLU A 41 7.15 -6.61 2.66
N ALA A 42 6.34 -7.14 3.58
CA ALA A 42 6.58 -8.47 4.15
C ALA A 42 6.56 -9.57 3.07
N ALA A 43 5.65 -9.49 2.10
CA ALA A 43 5.57 -10.44 0.99
C ALA A 43 6.76 -10.31 0.04
N ALA A 44 7.12 -9.09 -0.37
CA ALA A 44 8.23 -8.84 -1.28
C ALA A 44 9.57 -9.27 -0.69
N VAL A 45 9.82 -8.98 0.60
CA VAL A 45 11.04 -9.39 1.30
C VAL A 45 11.13 -10.91 1.41
N ARG A 46 10.05 -11.57 1.87
CA ARG A 46 10.04 -13.03 2.05
C ARG A 46 10.05 -13.79 0.72
N GLY A 47 9.45 -13.20 -0.32
CA GLY A 47 9.43 -13.72 -1.67
C GLY A 47 10.69 -13.42 -2.49
N GLN A 48 11.62 -12.63 -1.95
CA GLN A 48 12.85 -12.19 -2.65
C GLN A 48 12.55 -11.53 -3.99
N TRP A 49 11.54 -10.67 -4.03
CA TRP A 49 11.15 -9.98 -5.26
C TRP A 49 12.20 -8.94 -5.65
N ASP A 50 12.47 -8.83 -6.95
CA ASP A 50 13.23 -7.71 -7.51
C ASP A 50 12.34 -6.46 -7.52
N ARG A 51 12.28 -5.79 -6.36
CA ARG A 51 11.43 -4.61 -6.16
C ARG A 51 11.80 -3.47 -7.10
N SER A 52 13.08 -3.30 -7.40
CA SER A 52 13.53 -2.26 -8.34
C SER A 52 13.01 -2.47 -9.75
N ALA A 53 12.78 -3.72 -10.16
CA ALA A 53 12.19 -4.05 -11.45
C ALA A 53 10.65 -4.01 -11.46
N LEU A 54 10.01 -4.14 -10.29
CA LEU A 54 8.55 -4.26 -10.17
C LEU A 54 7.86 -2.98 -9.68
N GLU A 55 8.57 -2.13 -8.94
CA GLU A 55 8.06 -0.87 -8.42
C GLU A 55 8.21 0.22 -9.49
N ASP A 56 7.12 0.94 -9.72
CA ASP A 56 7.10 2.06 -10.65
C ASP A 56 7.76 3.31 -10.03
N ASP A 57 8.38 4.13 -10.88
CA ASP A 57 8.86 5.45 -10.47
C ASP A 57 7.68 6.30 -9.98
N PRO A 58 7.68 6.76 -8.71
CA PRO A 58 6.61 7.60 -8.17
C PRO A 58 6.48 8.94 -8.91
N PHE A 59 7.53 9.39 -9.60
CA PHE A 59 7.55 10.63 -10.38
C PHE A 59 7.29 10.41 -11.88
N ARG A 60 6.94 9.18 -12.31
CA ARG A 60 6.66 8.88 -13.73
C ARG A 60 5.60 9.79 -14.36
N TRP A 61 4.73 10.38 -13.56
CA TRP A 61 3.67 11.27 -14.02
C TRP A 61 4.06 12.76 -14.05
N ASP A 62 5.17 13.14 -13.43
CA ASP A 62 5.66 14.53 -13.40
C ASP A 62 6.21 14.98 -14.75
N ALA A 63 6.68 14.04 -15.57
CA ALA A 63 7.09 14.31 -16.94
C ALA A 63 5.91 14.60 -17.88
N HIS A 64 4.70 14.12 -17.55
CA HIS A 64 3.50 14.25 -18.38
C HIS A 64 2.61 15.44 -18.00
N SER A 65 2.80 16.02 -16.82
CA SER A 65 2.14 17.25 -16.36
C SER A 65 2.83 18.50 -16.95
N SER A 66 2.95 18.56 -18.28
CA SER A 66 3.33 19.79 -18.97
C SER A 66 2.25 20.86 -18.77
N PRO A 67 2.59 22.10 -18.36
CA PRO A 67 1.59 23.12 -18.15
C PRO A 67 0.94 23.47 -19.48
N ARG A 68 -0.38 23.35 -19.57
CA ARG A 68 -1.16 23.92 -20.67
C ARG A 68 -0.82 25.41 -20.77
N ARG A 69 0.00 25.77 -21.75
CA ARG A 69 0.28 27.14 -22.14
C ARG A 69 -1.07 27.81 -22.43
N ALA A 70 -1.43 28.77 -21.59
CA ALA A 70 -2.47 29.74 -21.91
C ALA A 70 -2.04 30.46 -23.20
N SER A 71 -2.84 30.36 -24.25
CA SER A 71 -2.76 31.25 -25.39
C SER A 71 -3.96 32.18 -25.38
N LYS A 72 -3.58 33.45 -25.49
CA LYS A 72 -4.32 34.70 -25.54
C LYS A 72 -5.31 34.78 -26.69
#